data_AF-A0A1V5IY86-F1
#
_entry.id   AF-A0A1V5IY86-F1
#
_cell.length_a   1.000
_cell.length_b   1.000
_cell.length_c   1.000
_cell.angle_alpha   90.00
_cell.angle_beta   90.00
_cell.angle_gamma   90.00
#
_symmetry.space_group_name_H-M   'P 1'
#
loop_
_entity.id
_entity.type
_entity.pdbx_description
1 polymer ?
#
loop_
_entity_poly.entity_id
_entity_poly.type
_entity_poly.pdbx_seq_one_letter_code
_entity_poly.pdbx_strand_id
1 'polypeptide(L)'
;MGVNKISDGKAPISAKRALDDFKRKAAARASKTDRKRLKVGMKASPPSRPAREMAELEAKNEARLKENKRIRHVRKYPEEHEVPLALVSQNPVEHFTEEKKKKIIASILLGLSPLKAAVMAGVTTYTFSQWKTRALAGDNAFLDFFFEIDRAMVQWEAIHLKRIHDAGRDDWRASTWSLERILPQDYMPGSRIELTGAGGGPIEVRKVAISDIIETYADLLDEDYAIIEDAEFTEV
;
A
#
# COMPACT_ATOMS: atom_id res chain seq x y z
N MET A 1 -18.18 46.08 32.43
CA MET A 1 -18.91 45.29 31.41
C MET A 1 -19.04 46.14 30.16
N GLY A 2 -18.14 45.96 29.18
CA GLY A 2 -18.13 46.73 27.93
C GLY A 2 -18.41 45.82 26.75
N VAL A 3 -19.56 46.01 26.10
CA VAL A 3 -19.99 45.24 24.94
C VAL A 3 -19.37 45.87 23.69
N ASN A 4 -18.37 45.20 23.10
CA ASN A 4 -17.78 45.63 21.84
C ASN A 4 -18.78 45.38 20.69
N LYS A 5 -19.25 46.48 20.08
CA LYS A 5 -20.05 46.46 18.86
C LYS A 5 -19.14 46.07 17.68
N ILE A 6 -19.39 44.91 17.10
CA ILE A 6 -18.77 44.48 15.84
C ILE A 6 -19.42 45.30 14.72
N SER A 7 -18.61 46.14 14.08
CA SER A 7 -19.00 46.99 12.96
C SER A 7 -19.34 46.17 11.72
N ASP A 8 -20.41 46.57 11.02
CA ASP A 8 -20.89 46.05 9.74
C ASP A 8 -19.82 46.09 8.64
N GLY A 9 -19.05 45.02 8.53
CA GLY A 9 -18.07 44.80 7.49
C GLY A 9 -18.71 44.19 6.24
N LYS A 10 -18.75 44.97 5.15
CA LYS A 10 -18.96 44.61 3.73
C LYS A 10 -19.39 43.16 3.47
N ALA A 11 -20.60 43.01 2.93
CA ALA A 11 -21.16 41.75 2.47
C ALA A 11 -20.12 40.91 1.69
N PRO A 12 -19.95 39.63 2.03
CA PRO A 12 -19.04 38.74 1.31
C PRO A 12 -19.45 38.74 -0.16
N ILE A 13 -18.46 38.88 -1.05
CA ILE A 13 -18.61 38.71 -2.49
C ILE A 13 -19.45 37.44 -2.68
N SER A 14 -20.69 37.58 -3.16
CA SER A 14 -21.66 36.49 -3.10
C SER A 14 -21.04 35.24 -3.74
N ALA A 15 -21.20 34.08 -3.10
CA ALA A 15 -20.63 32.82 -3.56
C ALA A 15 -20.92 32.55 -5.05
N LYS A 16 -22.02 33.11 -5.56
CA LYS A 16 -22.41 33.11 -6.97
C LYS A 16 -21.37 33.80 -7.88
N ARG A 17 -20.86 34.96 -7.49
CA ARG A 17 -19.84 35.72 -8.27
C ARG A 17 -18.50 34.99 -8.31
N ALA A 18 -18.12 34.33 -7.21
CA ALA A 18 -16.91 33.50 -7.15
C ALA A 18 -17.03 32.24 -8.04
N LEU A 19 -18.21 31.60 -8.06
CA LEU A 19 -18.48 30.44 -8.92
C LEU A 19 -18.48 30.80 -10.41
N ASP A 20 -19.05 31.95 -10.77
CA ASP A 20 -19.07 32.42 -12.15
C ASP A 20 -17.67 32.76 -12.66
N ASP A 21 -16.83 33.40 -11.83
CA ASP A 21 -15.42 33.68 -12.16
C ASP A 21 -14.61 32.39 -12.33
N PHE A 22 -14.87 31.36 -11.52
CA PHE A 22 -14.24 30.04 -11.66
C PHE A 22 -14.63 29.37 -12.99
N LYS A 23 -15.92 29.34 -13.33
CA LYS A 23 -16.41 28.78 -14.61
C LYS A 23 -15.80 29.50 -15.80
N ARG A 24 -15.68 30.84 -15.75
CA ARG A 24 -15.07 31.64 -16.82
C ARG A 24 -13.58 31.32 -17.01
N LYS A 25 -12.83 31.16 -15.91
CA LYS A 25 -11.40 30.78 -15.95
C LYS A 25 -11.21 29.34 -16.44
N ALA A 26 -12.09 28.41 -16.09
CA ALA A 26 -12.05 27.03 -16.57
C ALA A 26 -12.28 26.94 -18.09
N ALA A 27 -13.28 27.66 -18.62
CA ALA A 27 -13.55 27.71 -20.06
C ALA A 27 -12.37 28.32 -20.86
N ALA A 28 -11.73 29.37 -20.33
CA ALA A 28 -10.55 29.98 -20.97
C ALA A 28 -9.32 29.05 -20.98
N ARG A 29 -9.19 28.14 -20.01
CA ARG A 29 -8.11 27.13 -19.97
C ARG A 29 -8.34 26.02 -20.99
N ALA A 30 -9.57 25.52 -21.14
CA ALA A 30 -9.89 24.48 -22.12
C ALA A 30 -9.52 24.90 -23.56
N SER A 31 -9.76 26.17 -23.92
CA SER A 31 -9.43 26.73 -25.24
C SER A 31 -7.92 26.77 -25.55
N LYS A 32 -7.05 26.94 -24.54
CA LYS A 32 -5.60 27.02 -24.74
C LYS A 32 -4.93 25.65 -24.87
N THR A 33 -5.47 24.63 -24.23
CA THR A 33 -4.89 23.28 -24.25
C THR A 33 -5.18 22.55 -25.57
N ASP A 34 -6.35 22.77 -26.18
CA ASP A 34 -6.71 22.14 -27.46
C ASP A 34 -5.90 22.69 -28.64
N ARG A 35 -5.61 23.99 -28.68
CA ARG A 35 -4.79 24.58 -29.76
C ARG A 35 -3.34 24.10 -29.77
N LYS A 36 -2.79 23.66 -28.63
CA LYS A 36 -1.41 23.15 -28.56
C LYS A 36 -1.29 21.67 -28.94
N ARG A 37 -2.37 20.87 -28.80
CA ARG A 37 -2.37 19.45 -29.17
C ARG A 37 -2.50 19.19 -30.67
N LEU A 38 -3.09 20.11 -31.43
CA LEU A 38 -3.25 19.98 -32.90
C LEU A 38 -1.96 20.11 -33.73
N LYS A 39 -0.81 20.44 -33.13
CA LYS A 39 0.49 20.55 -33.85
C LYS A 39 1.52 19.49 -33.49
N VAL A 40 1.25 18.61 -32.52
CA VAL A 40 2.12 17.46 -32.27
C VAL A 40 1.62 16.35 -33.18
N GLY A 41 2.27 16.19 -34.34
CA GLY A 41 1.96 15.14 -35.30
C GLY A 41 1.76 13.81 -34.57
N MET A 42 0.56 13.25 -34.67
CA MET A 42 0.25 11.92 -34.19
C MET A 42 1.18 10.94 -34.91
N LYS A 43 2.33 10.63 -34.29
CA LYS A 43 3.14 9.49 -34.70
C LYS A 43 2.20 8.29 -34.65
N ALA A 44 2.09 7.57 -35.77
CA ALA A 44 1.24 6.40 -35.88
C ALA A 44 1.41 5.50 -34.65
N SER A 45 0.29 5.09 -34.05
CA SER A 45 0.31 4.10 -32.97
C SER A 45 1.21 2.94 -33.41
N PRO A 46 2.09 2.44 -32.53
CA PRO A 46 2.89 1.26 -32.82
C PRO A 46 1.97 0.15 -33.36
N PRO A 47 2.39 -0.61 -34.39
CA PRO A 47 1.59 -1.71 -34.88
C PRO A 47 1.24 -2.63 -33.70
N SER A 48 -0.02 -3.05 -33.63
CA SER A 48 -0.48 -3.97 -32.57
C SER A 48 0.48 -5.15 -32.52
N ARG A 49 0.96 -5.50 -31.32
CA ARG A 49 1.84 -6.64 -31.13
C ARG A 49 1.29 -7.85 -31.90
N PRO A 50 2.11 -8.54 -32.71
CA PRO A 50 1.64 -9.71 -33.45
C PRO A 50 1.07 -10.72 -32.46
N ALA A 51 -0.03 -11.40 -32.83
CA ALA A 51 -0.78 -12.30 -31.95
C ALA A 51 0.09 -13.35 -31.22
N ARG A 52 1.22 -13.74 -31.84
CA ARG A 52 2.22 -14.63 -31.23
C ARG A 52 2.90 -14.05 -29.99
N GLU A 53 3.21 -12.76 -29.99
CA GLU A 53 3.86 -12.07 -28.86
C GLU A 53 2.89 -11.94 -27.67
N MET A 54 1.59 -11.75 -27.93
CA MET A 54 0.55 -11.72 -26.89
C MET A 54 0.38 -13.09 -26.22
N ALA A 55 0.32 -14.16 -27.01
CA ALA A 55 0.21 -15.53 -26.49
C ALA A 55 1.43 -15.93 -25.64
N GLU A 56 2.64 -15.51 -26.05
CA GLU A 56 3.86 -15.74 -25.27
C GLU A 56 3.84 -14.97 -23.93
N LEU A 57 3.32 -13.75 -23.93
CA LEU A 57 3.19 -12.93 -22.72
C LEU A 57 2.18 -13.52 -21.73
N GLU A 58 1.05 -14.04 -22.25
CA GLU A 58 0.04 -14.71 -21.45
C GLU A 58 0.59 -16.00 -20.80
N ALA A 59 1.30 -16.83 -21.56
CA ALA A 59 1.94 -18.03 -21.03
C ALA A 59 2.99 -17.71 -19.94
N LYS A 60 3.80 -16.66 -20.14
CA LYS A 60 4.77 -16.18 -19.13
C LYS A 60 4.09 -15.69 -17.85
N ASN A 61 2.98 -14.97 -17.98
CA ASN A 61 2.21 -14.49 -16.82
C ASN A 61 1.58 -15.65 -16.03
N GLU A 62 1.07 -16.67 -16.73
CA GLU A 62 0.47 -17.84 -16.10
C GLU A 62 1.52 -18.68 -15.35
N ALA A 63 2.71 -18.87 -15.94
CA ALA A 63 3.83 -19.54 -15.28
C ALA A 63 4.27 -18.79 -14.01
N ARG A 64 4.37 -17.45 -14.08
CA ARG A 64 4.72 -16.62 -12.91
C ARG A 64 3.66 -16.70 -11.80
N LEU A 65 2.39 -16.82 -12.15
CA LEU A 65 1.31 -17.03 -11.18
C LEU A 65 1.38 -18.39 -10.50
N LYS A 66 1.71 -19.45 -11.25
CA LYS A 66 1.93 -20.80 -10.69
C LYS A 66 3.13 -20.82 -9.73
N GLU A 67 4.23 -20.18 -10.11
CA GLU A 67 5.43 -20.09 -9.27
C GLU A 67 5.18 -19.27 -7.99
N ASN A 68 4.52 -18.11 -8.11
CA ASN A 68 4.14 -17.32 -6.94
C ASN A 68 3.19 -18.06 -5.99
N LYS A 69 2.30 -18.91 -6.52
CA LYS A 69 1.46 -19.79 -5.68
C LYS A 69 2.31 -20.82 -4.92
N ARG A 70 3.35 -21.38 -5.55
CA ARG A 70 4.29 -22.33 -4.93
C ARG A 70 5.11 -21.67 -3.82
N ILE A 71 5.67 -20.48 -4.08
CA ILE A 71 6.50 -19.73 -3.12
C ILE A 71 5.70 -19.31 -1.87
N ARG A 72 4.40 -18.98 -2.03
CA ARG A 72 3.52 -18.66 -0.89
C ARG A 72 3.34 -19.82 0.10
N HIS A 73 3.63 -21.06 -0.29
CA HIS A 73 3.60 -22.23 0.60
C HIS A 73 4.90 -22.43 1.41
N VAL A 74 5.99 -21.74 1.09
CA VAL A 74 7.32 -21.99 1.68
C VAL A 74 7.67 -21.01 2.81
N ARG A 75 6.92 -19.91 2.96
CA ARG A 75 7.08 -19.01 4.11
C ARG A 75 6.39 -19.61 5.34
N LYS A 76 6.95 -20.72 5.85
CA LYS A 76 6.72 -21.19 7.22
C LYS A 76 7.03 -20.01 8.14
N TYR A 77 6.02 -19.45 8.78
CA TYR A 77 6.25 -18.57 9.91
C TYR A 77 7.00 -19.39 10.98
N PRO A 78 7.98 -18.82 11.69
CA PRO A 78 8.62 -19.51 12.80
C PRO A 78 7.54 -20.01 13.76
N GLU A 79 7.59 -21.30 14.08
CA GLU A 79 6.58 -22.05 14.85
C GLU A 79 6.45 -21.56 16.31
N GLU A 80 7.22 -20.56 16.74
CA GLU A 80 7.39 -20.17 18.15
C GLU A 80 6.34 -19.19 18.69
N HIS A 81 5.34 -18.83 17.88
CA HIS A 81 4.15 -18.15 18.37
C HIS A 81 2.90 -18.96 18.01
N GLU A 82 2.86 -20.22 18.44
CA GLU A 82 1.61 -20.92 18.64
C GLU A 82 0.79 -20.18 19.70
N VAL A 83 0.06 -19.15 19.25
CA VAL A 83 -1.13 -18.71 19.96
C VAL A 83 -2.01 -19.96 20.02
N PRO A 84 -2.33 -20.51 21.21
CA PRO A 84 -3.01 -21.80 21.30
C PRO A 84 -4.23 -21.80 20.39
N LEU A 85 -4.26 -22.72 19.42
CA LEU A 85 -5.31 -22.77 18.39
C LEU A 85 -6.72 -22.86 19.02
N ALA A 86 -6.79 -23.38 20.26
CA ALA A 86 -7.98 -23.46 21.10
C ALA A 86 -8.60 -22.09 21.48
N LEU A 87 -7.86 -20.97 21.36
CA LEU A 87 -8.35 -19.61 21.61
C LEU A 87 -8.86 -18.91 20.33
N VAL A 88 -8.66 -19.51 19.16
CA VAL A 88 -9.25 -19.03 17.91
C VAL A 88 -10.71 -19.48 17.89
N SER A 89 -11.60 -18.73 18.53
CA SER A 89 -13.03 -18.98 18.41
C SER A 89 -13.39 -19.03 16.92
N GLN A 90 -14.00 -20.15 16.53
CA GLN A 90 -14.28 -20.47 15.14
C GLN A 90 -15.40 -19.61 14.54
N ASN A 91 -16.00 -18.68 15.31
CA ASN A 91 -17.12 -17.89 14.84
C ASN A 91 -16.77 -16.39 14.74
N PRO A 92 -16.45 -15.89 13.53
CA PRO A 92 -16.12 -14.48 13.32
C PRO A 92 -17.22 -13.53 13.76
N VAL A 93 -18.48 -13.98 13.76
CA VAL A 93 -19.64 -13.13 14.08
C VAL A 93 -19.69 -12.80 15.57
N GLU A 94 -19.35 -13.75 16.43
CA GLU A 94 -19.41 -13.58 17.89
C GLU A 94 -18.46 -12.48 18.37
N HIS A 95 -17.35 -12.30 17.67
CA HIS A 95 -16.39 -11.25 17.97
C HIS A 95 -16.72 -9.89 17.38
N PHE A 96 -17.78 -9.78 16.58
CA PHE A 96 -18.15 -8.53 15.93
C PHE A 96 -19.07 -7.71 16.84
N THR A 97 -18.49 -7.11 17.87
CA THR A 97 -19.20 -6.28 18.85
C THR A 97 -18.98 -4.79 18.60
N GLU A 98 -19.96 -3.96 18.93
CA GLU A 98 -19.85 -2.49 18.81
C GLU A 98 -18.69 -1.90 19.63
N GLU A 99 -18.38 -2.51 20.78
CA GLU A 99 -17.24 -2.11 21.60
C GLU A 99 -15.91 -2.30 20.86
N LYS A 100 -15.72 -3.47 20.22
CA LYS A 100 -14.53 -3.76 19.44
C LYS A 100 -14.40 -2.84 18.24
N LYS A 101 -15.51 -2.55 17.53
CA LYS A 101 -15.52 -1.57 16.42
C LYS A 101 -15.02 -0.21 16.87
N LYS A 102 -15.60 0.34 17.93
CA LYS A 102 -15.22 1.64 18.49
C LYS A 102 -13.74 1.66 18.90
N LYS A 103 -13.26 0.60 19.54
CA LYS A 103 -11.85 0.47 19.94
C LYS A 103 -10.90 0.41 18.74
N ILE A 104 -11.29 -0.30 17.67
CA ILE A 104 -10.53 -0.35 16.41
C ILE A 104 -10.46 1.04 15.79
N ILE A 105 -11.60 1.72 15.61
CA ILE A 105 -11.69 3.06 15.02
C ILE A 105 -10.87 4.06 15.83
N ALA A 106 -11.00 4.06 17.16
CA ALA A 106 -10.22 4.92 18.04
C ALA A 106 -8.71 4.67 17.90
N SER A 107 -8.30 3.40 17.77
CA SER A 107 -6.88 3.04 17.59
C SER A 107 -6.34 3.50 16.22
N ILE A 108 -7.15 3.44 15.17
CA ILE A 108 -6.78 3.95 13.83
C ILE A 108 -6.59 5.47 13.87
N LEU A 109 -7.45 6.20 14.59
CA LEU A 109 -7.30 7.64 14.81
C LEU A 109 -6.04 8.01 15.61
N LEU A 110 -5.41 7.07 16.30
CA LEU A 110 -4.10 7.23 16.93
C LEU A 110 -2.92 6.89 15.98
N GLY A 111 -3.20 6.46 14.75
CA GLY A 111 -2.19 6.12 13.74
C GLY A 111 -1.81 4.64 13.69
N LEU A 112 -2.58 3.74 14.32
CA LEU A 112 -2.35 2.31 14.15
C LEU A 112 -2.88 1.84 12.79
N SER A 113 -2.19 0.89 12.17
CA SER A 113 -2.73 0.21 10.99
C SER A 113 -3.97 -0.62 11.36
N PRO A 114 -4.94 -0.83 10.44
CA PRO A 114 -6.18 -1.53 10.76
C PRO A 114 -5.97 -2.92 11.40
N LEU A 115 -4.95 -3.68 10.95
CA LEU A 115 -4.62 -4.98 11.53
C LEU A 115 -4.10 -4.88 12.97
N LYS A 116 -3.24 -3.89 13.27
CA LYS A 116 -2.73 -3.67 14.63
C LYS A 116 -3.82 -3.13 15.55
N ALA A 117 -4.69 -2.27 15.03
CA ALA A 117 -5.87 -1.79 15.74
C ALA A 117 -6.83 -2.94 16.11
N ALA A 118 -7.03 -3.90 15.21
CA ALA A 118 -7.79 -5.12 15.49
C ALA A 118 -7.17 -5.94 16.63
N VAL A 119 -5.85 -6.18 16.57
CA VAL A 119 -5.13 -6.89 17.65
C VAL A 119 -5.25 -6.15 18.99
N MET A 120 -5.11 -4.83 18.99
CA MET A 120 -5.30 -3.98 20.18
C MET A 120 -6.72 -4.07 20.75
N ALA A 121 -7.72 -4.35 19.91
CA ALA A 121 -9.10 -4.60 20.31
C ALA A 121 -9.39 -6.06 20.72
N GLY A 122 -8.38 -6.93 20.78
CA GLY A 122 -8.56 -8.35 21.08
C GLY A 122 -9.27 -9.10 19.94
N VAL A 123 -8.99 -8.71 18.70
CA VAL A 123 -9.44 -9.39 17.48
C VAL A 123 -8.21 -9.90 16.75
N THR A 124 -8.18 -11.21 16.45
CA THR A 124 -7.07 -11.78 15.69
C THR A 124 -7.04 -11.20 14.27
N THR A 125 -5.86 -11.15 13.66
CA THR A 125 -5.71 -10.68 12.28
C THR A 125 -6.48 -11.57 11.28
N TYR A 126 -6.59 -12.87 11.58
CA TYR A 126 -7.39 -13.83 10.82
C TYR A 126 -8.89 -13.46 10.86
N THR A 127 -9.46 -13.27 12.05
CA THR A 127 -10.87 -12.89 12.22
C THR A 127 -11.17 -11.56 11.52
N PHE A 128 -10.29 -10.56 11.66
CA PHE A 128 -10.45 -9.27 10.98
C PHE A 128 -10.42 -9.40 9.45
N SER A 129 -9.56 -10.28 8.92
CA SER A 129 -9.49 -10.56 7.49
C SER A 129 -10.74 -11.29 6.98
N GLN A 130 -11.30 -12.20 7.77
CA GLN A 130 -12.60 -12.84 7.45
C GLN A 130 -13.74 -11.81 7.39
N TRP A 131 -13.78 -10.84 8.32
CA TRP A 131 -14.74 -9.72 8.25
C TRP A 131 -14.60 -8.93 6.96
N LYS A 132 -13.36 -8.64 6.54
CA LYS A 132 -13.10 -7.94 5.27
C LYS A 132 -13.59 -8.73 4.07
N THR A 133 -13.30 -10.03 4.01
CA THR A 133 -13.76 -10.91 2.94
C THR A 133 -15.29 -10.94 2.86
N ARG A 134 -15.99 -10.98 4.01
CA ARG A 134 -17.45 -10.94 4.07
C ARG A 134 -18.02 -9.59 3.64
N ALA A 135 -17.41 -8.48 4.05
CA ALA A 135 -17.79 -7.14 3.57
C ALA A 135 -17.72 -7.07 2.03
N LEU A 136 -16.63 -7.58 1.44
CA LEU A 136 -16.46 -7.64 -0.01
C LEU A 136 -17.46 -8.58 -0.70
N ALA A 137 -17.97 -9.58 0.01
CA ALA A 137 -19.03 -10.47 -0.46
C ALA A 137 -20.44 -9.85 -0.32
N GLY A 138 -20.57 -8.63 0.20
CA GLY A 138 -21.85 -7.91 0.31
C GLY A 138 -22.56 -8.06 1.65
N ASP A 139 -21.87 -8.53 2.70
CA ASP A 139 -22.44 -8.54 4.05
C ASP A 139 -22.46 -7.11 4.62
N ASN A 140 -23.65 -6.48 4.61
CA ASN A 140 -23.86 -5.08 4.97
C ASN A 140 -23.29 -4.71 6.35
N ALA A 141 -23.38 -5.62 7.34
CA ALA A 141 -22.92 -5.32 8.70
C ALA A 141 -21.40 -5.08 8.75
N PHE A 142 -20.63 -5.86 7.98
CA PHE A 142 -19.18 -5.65 7.85
C PHE A 142 -18.86 -4.52 6.86
N LEU A 143 -19.65 -4.37 5.80
CA LEU A 143 -19.45 -3.32 4.81
C LEU A 143 -19.49 -1.92 5.45
N ASP A 144 -20.51 -1.64 6.27
CA ASP A 144 -20.64 -0.37 6.98
C ASP A 144 -19.44 -0.12 7.91
N PHE A 145 -18.99 -1.15 8.62
CA PHE A 145 -17.82 -1.07 9.49
C PHE A 145 -16.52 -0.76 8.71
N PHE A 146 -16.32 -1.35 7.53
CA PHE A 146 -15.14 -1.02 6.72
C PHE A 146 -15.21 0.38 6.12
N PHE A 147 -16.41 0.90 5.80
CA PHE A 147 -16.56 2.32 5.46
C PHE A 147 -16.20 3.24 6.63
N GLU A 148 -16.53 2.86 7.87
CA GLU A 148 -16.10 3.61 9.06
C GLU A 148 -14.58 3.58 9.25
N ILE A 149 -13.93 2.44 8.99
CA ILE A 149 -12.46 2.33 9.00
C ILE A 149 -11.84 3.28 7.97
N ASP A 150 -12.34 3.27 6.73
CA ASP A 150 -11.83 4.14 5.67
C ASP A 150 -11.99 5.63 6.04
N ARG A 151 -13.15 6.00 6.61
CA ARG A 151 -13.37 7.36 7.14
C ARG A 151 -12.39 7.72 8.26
N ALA A 152 -12.13 6.80 9.18
CA ALA A 152 -11.19 7.02 10.28
C ALA A 152 -9.75 7.22 9.77
N MET A 153 -9.34 6.46 8.75
CA MET A 153 -8.03 6.65 8.11
C MET A 153 -7.91 8.03 7.46
N VAL A 154 -8.91 8.46 6.69
CA VAL A 154 -8.93 9.79 6.06
C VAL A 154 -8.92 10.90 7.12
N GLN A 155 -9.65 10.72 8.23
CA GLN A 155 -9.63 11.68 9.35
C GLN A 155 -8.26 11.79 9.99
N TRP A 156 -7.61 10.65 10.25
CA TRP A 156 -6.25 10.62 10.78
C TRP A 156 -5.27 11.33 9.85
N GLU A 157 -5.33 11.04 8.55
CA GLU A 157 -4.53 11.70 7.53
C GLU A 157 -4.75 13.22 7.52
N ALA A 158 -6.01 13.66 7.53
CA ALA A 158 -6.37 15.08 7.56
C ALA A 158 -5.83 15.80 8.81
N ILE A 159 -5.82 15.14 9.97
CA ILE A 159 -5.23 15.67 11.21
C ILE A 159 -3.72 15.92 11.01
N HIS A 160 -3.01 14.97 10.42
CA HIS A 160 -1.57 15.10 10.18
C HIS A 160 -1.24 16.14 9.10
N LEU A 161 -2.01 16.20 8.01
CA LEU A 161 -1.87 17.25 7.00
C LEU A 161 -2.12 18.64 7.59
N LYS A 162 -3.16 18.79 8.42
CA LYS A 162 -3.42 20.03 9.14
C LYS A 162 -2.26 20.41 10.06
N ARG A 163 -1.70 19.45 10.80
CA ARG A 163 -0.51 19.68 11.64
C ARG A 163 0.70 20.14 10.82
N ILE A 164 0.94 19.54 9.66
CA ILE A 164 2.03 19.95 8.76
C ILE A 164 1.81 21.39 8.27
N HIS A 165 0.57 21.72 7.87
CA HIS A 165 0.20 23.07 7.43
C HIS A 165 0.40 24.11 8.55
N ASP A 166 -0.09 23.82 9.75
CA ASP A 166 -0.04 24.74 10.89
C ASP A 166 1.39 24.89 11.45
N ALA A 167 2.16 23.81 11.48
CA ALA A 167 3.53 23.79 11.99
C ALA A 167 4.55 24.34 10.97
N GLY A 168 4.12 25.04 9.91
CA GLY A 168 4.95 25.35 8.74
C GLY A 168 6.37 25.86 9.00
N ARG A 169 6.63 26.59 10.11
CA ARG A 169 7.98 27.05 10.52
C ARG A 169 8.65 26.24 11.65
N ASP A 170 7.90 25.44 12.39
CA ASP A 170 8.36 24.78 13.62
C ASP A 170 8.84 23.36 13.31
N ASP A 171 8.05 22.34 13.65
CA ASP A 171 8.39 20.94 13.42
C ASP A 171 7.23 20.15 12.81
N TRP A 172 7.24 20.07 11.48
CA TRP A 172 6.30 19.28 10.69
C TRP A 172 6.80 17.84 10.44
N ARG A 173 8.08 17.55 10.73
CA ARG A 173 8.76 16.32 10.29
C ARG A 173 8.14 15.07 10.88
N ALA A 174 7.76 15.11 12.16
CA ALA A 174 7.13 13.99 12.83
C ALA A 174 5.81 13.56 12.16
N SER A 175 5.01 14.53 11.69
CA SER A 175 3.76 14.24 10.98
C SER A 175 4.04 13.70 9.57
N THR A 176 5.04 14.24 8.87
CA THR A 176 5.45 13.72 7.56
C THR A 176 5.98 12.29 7.66
N TRP A 177 6.86 11.98 8.61
CA TRP A 177 7.35 10.62 8.83
C TRP A 177 6.24 9.64 9.18
N SER A 178 5.22 10.08 9.92
CA SER A 178 4.05 9.26 10.23
C SER A 178 3.28 8.91 8.96
N LEU A 179 3.02 9.91 8.09
CA LEU A 179 2.36 9.72 6.80
C LEU A 179 3.16 8.80 5.87
N GLU A 180 4.47 9.00 5.75
CA GLU A 180 5.36 8.17 4.91
C GLU A 180 5.35 6.69 5.33
N ARG A 181 5.28 6.39 6.62
CA ARG A 181 5.33 5.01 7.12
C ARG A 181 3.97 4.31 7.09
N ILE A 182 2.88 5.04 7.29
CA ILE A 182 1.53 4.48 7.37
C ILE A 182 0.89 4.42 5.98
N LEU A 183 1.11 5.46 5.16
CA LEU A 183 0.58 5.62 3.81
C LEU A 183 1.73 5.77 2.79
N PRO A 184 2.62 4.77 2.67
CA PRO A 184 3.80 4.88 1.79
C PRO A 184 3.43 5.05 0.32
N GLN A 185 2.28 4.51 -0.13
CA GLN A 185 1.87 4.63 -1.53
C GLN A 185 1.55 6.08 -1.94
N ASP A 186 1.08 6.89 -1.00
CA ASP A 186 0.65 8.26 -1.25
C ASP A 186 1.73 9.29 -0.90
N TYR A 187 2.54 8.99 0.12
CA TYR A 187 3.48 9.95 0.71
C TYR A 187 4.95 9.60 0.56
N MET A 188 5.30 8.33 0.32
CA MET A 188 6.70 7.98 0.10
C MET A 188 7.13 8.53 -1.26
N PRO A 189 8.23 9.29 -1.35
CA PRO A 189 8.76 9.72 -2.64
C PRO A 189 9.03 8.49 -3.50
N GLY A 190 8.37 8.39 -4.66
CA GLY A 190 8.64 7.32 -5.60
C GLY A 190 10.12 7.33 -5.98
N SER A 191 10.86 6.29 -5.65
CA SER A 191 12.24 6.17 -6.08
C SER A 191 12.28 5.93 -7.59
N ARG A 192 12.62 6.96 -8.35
CA ARG A 192 12.97 6.77 -9.76
C ARG A 192 14.42 6.32 -9.83
N ILE A 193 14.61 5.00 -9.86
CA ILE A 193 15.92 4.39 -10.05
C ILE A 193 16.13 4.26 -11.56
N GLU A 194 17.15 4.94 -12.08
CA GLU A 194 17.60 4.72 -13.46
C GLU A 194 18.46 3.46 -13.50
N LEU A 195 17.95 2.43 -14.17
CA LEU A 195 18.65 1.16 -14.36
C LEU A 195 19.41 1.22 -15.68
N THR A 196 20.71 1.55 -15.62
CA THR A 196 21.60 1.59 -16.79
C THR A 196 22.86 0.76 -16.53
N GLY A 197 23.43 0.20 -17.58
CA GLY A 197 24.71 -0.50 -17.57
C GLY A 197 25.91 0.46 -17.63
N ALA A 198 27.10 -0.11 -17.82
CA ALA A 198 28.33 0.65 -17.87
C ALA A 198 28.26 1.77 -18.93
N GLY A 199 28.65 2.99 -18.54
CA GLY A 199 28.59 4.17 -19.41
C GLY A 199 27.18 4.60 -19.83
N GLY A 200 26.14 4.20 -19.09
CA GLY A 200 24.74 4.48 -19.47
C GLY A 200 24.20 3.53 -20.55
N GLY A 201 24.96 2.48 -20.90
CA GLY A 201 24.56 1.47 -21.87
C GLY A 201 23.46 0.52 -21.35
N PRO A 202 23.07 -0.49 -22.13
CA PRO A 202 22.19 -1.55 -21.67
C PRO A 202 22.80 -2.32 -20.48
N ILE A 203 21.95 -2.80 -19.57
CA ILE A 203 22.40 -3.74 -18.53
C ILE A 203 22.80 -5.05 -19.24
N GLU A 204 24.08 -5.40 -19.15
CA GLU A 204 24.58 -6.66 -19.65
C GLU A 204 24.13 -7.79 -18.71
N VAL A 205 23.26 -8.67 -19.22
CA VAL A 205 22.82 -9.85 -18.49
C VAL A 205 23.60 -11.06 -19.00
N ARG A 206 24.52 -11.57 -18.18
CA ARG A 206 25.20 -12.84 -18.44
C ARG A 206 24.32 -13.98 -17.98
N LYS A 207 24.02 -14.93 -18.87
CA LYS A 207 23.47 -16.23 -18.48
C LYS A 207 24.62 -17.09 -17.98
N VAL A 208 24.49 -17.59 -16.76
CA VAL A 208 25.45 -18.52 -16.16
C VAL A 208 24.73 -19.85 -16.03
N ALA A 209 25.36 -20.96 -16.47
CA ALA A 209 24.75 -22.26 -16.27
C ALA A 209 24.81 -22.59 -14.77
N ILE A 210 23.80 -23.30 -14.27
CA ILE A 210 23.78 -23.71 -12.86
C ILE A 210 25.01 -24.59 -12.54
N SER A 211 25.48 -25.38 -13.52
CA SER A 211 26.73 -26.14 -13.40
C SER A 211 27.94 -25.26 -13.10
N ASP A 212 28.11 -24.14 -13.81
CA ASP A 212 29.26 -23.25 -13.62
C ASP A 212 29.23 -22.61 -12.22
N ILE A 213 28.03 -22.35 -11.69
CA ILE A 213 27.84 -21.91 -10.30
C ILE A 213 28.26 -23.04 -9.36
N ILE A 214 27.74 -24.25 -9.53
CA ILE A 214 28.06 -25.40 -8.68
C ILE A 214 29.57 -25.67 -8.67
N GLU A 215 30.24 -25.67 -9.82
CA GLU A 215 31.69 -25.86 -9.91
C GLU A 215 32.46 -24.73 -9.21
N THR A 216 32.03 -23.48 -9.36
CA THR A 216 32.65 -22.33 -8.67
C THR A 216 32.54 -22.42 -7.15
N TYR A 217 31.48 -23.06 -6.64
CA TYR A 217 31.24 -23.22 -5.20
C TYR A 217 31.61 -24.60 -4.65
N ALA A 218 32.02 -25.56 -5.49
CA ALA A 218 32.43 -26.89 -5.06
C ALA A 218 33.64 -26.80 -4.12
N ASP A 219 34.63 -25.99 -4.49
CA ASP A 219 35.83 -25.74 -3.68
C ASP A 219 35.52 -25.04 -2.34
N LEU A 220 34.39 -24.32 -2.23
CA LEU A 220 33.93 -23.68 -0.99
C LEU A 220 33.08 -24.61 -0.11
N LEU A 221 32.51 -25.67 -0.68
CA LEU A 221 31.64 -26.60 0.03
C LEU A 221 32.40 -27.79 0.61
N ASP A 222 33.58 -28.12 0.07
CA ASP A 222 34.40 -29.25 0.55
C ASP A 222 35.03 -29.01 1.94
N GLU A 223 35.18 -27.75 2.40
CA GLU A 223 35.75 -27.46 3.73
C GLU A 223 34.73 -27.52 4.89
N ASP A 224 33.45 -27.20 4.64
CA ASP A 224 32.43 -27.12 5.70
C ASP A 224 31.47 -28.33 5.76
N TYR A 225 31.34 -29.12 4.67
CA TYR A 225 30.47 -30.31 4.67
C TYR A 225 31.08 -31.55 5.33
N ALA A 226 32.38 -31.55 5.64
CA ALA A 226 33.04 -32.63 6.38
C ALA A 226 32.60 -32.74 7.85
N ILE A 227 31.86 -31.76 8.39
CA ILE A 227 31.49 -31.70 9.82
C ILE A 227 30.16 -32.44 10.10
N ILE A 228 29.39 -32.85 9.08
CA ILE A 228 28.04 -33.41 9.28
C ILE A 228 28.02 -34.95 9.29
N GLU A 229 29.04 -35.65 8.78
CA GLU A 229 29.03 -37.12 8.76
C GLU A 229 29.27 -37.79 10.13
N ASP A 230 29.81 -37.07 11.13
CA ASP A 230 30.08 -37.61 12.47
C ASP A 230 28.99 -37.30 13.50
N ALA A 231 27.89 -36.64 13.11
CA ALA A 231 26.75 -36.45 14.01
C ALA A 231 25.92 -37.75 14.06
N GLU A 232 26.38 -38.73 14.84
CA GLU A 232 25.60 -39.90 15.25
C GLU A 232 24.25 -39.43 15.81
N PHE A 233 23.22 -39.50 14.98
CA PHE A 233 21.84 -39.25 15.35
C PHE A 233 21.41 -40.40 16.26
N THR A 234 21.69 -40.25 17.55
CA THR A 234 21.26 -41.20 18.58
C THR A 234 19.75 -41.10 18.69
N GLU A 235 19.03 -42.14 18.25
CA GLU A 235 17.59 -42.25 18.42
C GLU A 235 17.24 -42.13 19.91
N VAL A 236 16.38 -41.17 20.26
CA VAL A 236 15.75 -41.00 21.58
C VAL A 236 14.27 -41.28 21.46
#